data_AF-A0AA39ZLV1-F1
#
_entry.id   AF-A0AA39ZLV1-F1
#
_cell.length_a   1.000
_cell.length_b   1.000
_cell.length_c   1.000
_cell.angle_alpha   90.00
_cell.angle_beta   90.00
_cell.angle_gamma   90.00
#
_symmetry.space_group_name_H-M   'P 1'
#
loop_
_entity.id
_entity.type
_entity.pdbx_description
1 polymer ?
#
loop_
_entity_poly.entity_id
_entity_poly.type
_entity_poly.pdbx_seq_one_letter_code
_entity_poly.pdbx_strand_id
1 'polypeptide(L)'
;MPPITLHQPSKYASSSSSTTTSPTPTTPSPTISFLSRTWSVTHSTLPMWRKARNVRITYSPLPSPSSSPSTPQKIADLVEYEPLDGSSLKNVRGIDTASTPTSLTAWDWRGSGFLFFVTSHWEILGHGEVPETGERWVVTWFQKTLFTAEGVDVYSDRKEGPSEGLKKQILEGLEKMEGGVGELCRRDMQEVRIELPWREK
;
A
#
# COMPACT_ATOMS: atom_id res chain seq x y z
N MET A 1 -21.86 -6.66 -0.18
CA MET A 1 -20.45 -6.38 -0.44
C MET A 1 -20.02 -6.90 -1.82
N PRO A 2 -19.65 -6.00 -2.74
CA PRO A 2 -19.11 -6.38 -4.05
C PRO A 2 -17.77 -7.12 -3.92
N PRO A 3 -17.42 -8.01 -4.86
CA PRO A 3 -16.13 -8.69 -4.86
C PRO A 3 -14.99 -7.67 -5.00
N ILE A 4 -13.91 -7.90 -4.24
CA ILE A 4 -12.70 -7.09 -4.39
C ILE A 4 -12.04 -7.36 -5.75
N THR A 5 -11.34 -6.37 -6.28
CA THR A 5 -10.55 -6.49 -7.51
C THR A 5 -9.09 -6.19 -7.20
N LEU A 6 -8.19 -7.10 -7.58
CA LEU A 6 -6.75 -6.97 -7.45
C LEU A 6 -6.09 -7.17 -8.82
N HIS A 7 -5.05 -6.41 -9.09
CA HIS A 7 -4.28 -6.44 -10.33
C HIS A 7 -2.83 -6.79 -10.04
N GLN A 8 -2.13 -7.37 -11.02
CA GLN A 8 -0.68 -7.57 -10.92
C GLN A 8 0.05 -6.23 -11.01
N PRO A 9 1.16 -6.03 -10.28
CA PRO A 9 2.02 -4.88 -10.51
C PRO A 9 2.69 -5.02 -11.88
N SER A 10 3.14 -3.89 -12.43
CA SER A 10 3.77 -3.80 -13.75
C SER A 10 4.90 -4.81 -13.96
N LYS A 11 5.65 -5.14 -12.89
CA LYS A 11 6.70 -6.16 -12.88
C LYS A 11 6.22 -7.54 -13.36
N TYR A 12 5.00 -7.95 -13.04
CA TYR A 12 4.46 -9.27 -13.37
C TYR A 12 3.43 -9.25 -14.52
N ALA A 13 3.00 -8.05 -14.95
CA ALA A 13 1.99 -7.89 -15.99
C ALA A 13 2.38 -8.50 -17.36
N SER A 14 3.68 -8.56 -17.69
CA SER A 14 4.15 -9.13 -18.96
C SER A 14 4.03 -10.66 -19.05
N SER A 15 3.84 -11.36 -17.92
CA SER A 15 3.72 -12.82 -17.89
C SER A 15 2.28 -13.32 -18.04
N SER A 16 1.28 -12.44 -17.95
CA SER A 16 -0.13 -12.78 -18.07
C SER A 16 -0.59 -12.75 -19.53
N SER A 17 0.02 -13.57 -20.39
CA SER A 17 -0.52 -13.83 -21.74
C SER A 17 -1.53 -14.97 -21.66
N SER A 18 -2.78 -14.64 -21.31
CA SER A 18 -3.93 -15.49 -21.60
C SER A 18 -5.06 -14.66 -22.21
N THR A 19 -5.22 -14.86 -23.51
CA THR A 19 -6.30 -14.37 -24.37
C THR A 19 -7.67 -14.65 -23.73
N THR A 20 -8.39 -13.63 -23.26
CA THR A 20 -9.86 -13.64 -23.17
C THR A 20 -10.37 -12.21 -23.26
N THR A 21 -11.04 -11.91 -24.36
CA THR A 21 -11.75 -10.67 -24.65
C THR A 21 -13.02 -10.61 -23.79
N SER A 22 -12.86 -10.25 -22.52
CA SER A 22 -13.94 -9.78 -21.65
C SER A 22 -13.48 -8.47 -21.03
N PRO A 23 -14.29 -7.38 -21.05
CA PRO A 23 -13.91 -6.15 -20.39
C PRO A 23 -13.85 -6.40 -18.89
N THR A 24 -12.66 -6.70 -18.38
CA THR A 24 -12.41 -6.71 -16.94
C THR A 24 -12.72 -5.30 -16.44
N PRO A 25 -13.57 -5.11 -15.43
CA PRO A 25 -13.80 -3.78 -14.87
C PRO A 25 -12.44 -3.23 -14.42
N THR A 26 -11.93 -2.26 -15.15
CA THR A 26 -10.71 -1.55 -14.77
C THR A 26 -11.07 -0.77 -13.52
N THR A 27 -10.52 -1.16 -12.37
CA THR A 27 -10.68 -0.38 -11.14
C THR A 27 -10.16 1.03 -11.43
N PRO A 28 -10.98 2.09 -11.29
CA PRO A 28 -10.51 3.43 -11.57
C PRO A 28 -9.33 3.76 -10.66
N SER A 29 -8.41 4.58 -11.17
CA SER A 29 -7.34 5.13 -10.34
C SER A 29 -7.93 5.77 -9.08
N PRO A 30 -7.33 5.58 -7.90
CA PRO A 30 -7.78 6.29 -6.71
C PRO A 30 -7.57 7.80 -6.89
N THR A 31 -8.25 8.59 -6.08
CA THR A 31 -8.04 10.04 -6.01
C THR A 31 -7.03 10.38 -4.91
N ILE A 32 -6.40 11.56 -4.99
CA ILE A 32 -5.58 12.09 -3.88
C ILE A 32 -6.39 12.16 -2.59
N SER A 33 -7.65 12.61 -2.65
CA SER A 33 -8.51 12.70 -1.46
C SER A 33 -8.83 11.33 -0.83
N PHE A 34 -8.92 10.28 -1.63
CA PHE A 34 -9.07 8.92 -1.13
C PHE A 34 -7.82 8.48 -0.37
N LEU A 35 -6.64 8.66 -0.97
CA LEU A 35 -5.36 8.25 -0.38
C LEU A 35 -4.96 9.08 0.85
N SER A 36 -5.35 10.35 0.89
CA SER A 36 -4.90 11.34 1.89
C SER A 36 -5.53 11.12 3.27
N ARG A 37 -4.96 10.18 4.01
CA ARG A 37 -5.33 9.81 5.38
C ARG A 37 -4.21 9.00 6.04
N THR A 38 -4.42 8.63 7.29
CA THR A 38 -3.61 7.62 7.97
C THR A 38 -4.21 6.24 7.74
N TRP A 39 -3.39 5.32 7.27
CA TRP A 39 -3.68 3.92 7.03
C TRP A 39 -2.97 3.04 8.05
N SER A 40 -3.67 2.09 8.65
CA SER A 40 -3.07 1.02 9.44
C SER A 40 -2.58 -0.09 8.52
N VAL A 41 -1.32 -0.50 8.64
CA VAL A 41 -0.82 -1.71 7.98
C VAL A 41 -1.21 -2.90 8.83
N THR A 42 -2.06 -3.76 8.28
CA THR A 42 -2.69 -4.87 9.03
C THR A 42 -2.08 -6.21 8.69
N HIS A 43 -1.63 -6.37 7.45
CA HIS A 43 -0.93 -7.55 6.97
C HIS A 43 0.19 -7.07 6.06
N SER A 44 1.27 -7.83 6.05
CA SER A 44 2.43 -7.50 5.22
C SER A 44 3.19 -8.78 4.90
N THR A 45 3.97 -8.79 3.82
CA THR A 45 4.99 -9.80 3.55
C THR A 45 6.39 -9.36 4.02
N LEU A 46 6.57 -8.11 4.44
CA LEU A 46 7.87 -7.55 4.82
C LEU A 46 8.35 -8.06 6.19
N PRO A 47 9.52 -8.72 6.28
CA PRO A 47 10.00 -9.28 7.54
C PRO A 47 10.29 -8.25 8.63
N MET A 48 10.56 -6.99 8.26
CA MET A 48 10.86 -5.95 9.25
C MET A 48 9.66 -5.62 10.15
N TRP A 49 8.43 -5.76 9.63
CA TRP A 49 7.21 -5.53 10.41
C TRP A 49 6.93 -6.61 11.45
N ARG A 50 7.66 -7.73 11.44
CA ARG A 50 7.56 -8.75 12.50
C ARG A 50 8.17 -8.29 13.83
N LYS A 51 9.01 -7.27 13.78
CA LYS A 51 9.66 -6.67 14.95
C LYS A 51 9.00 -5.34 15.37
N ALA A 52 7.83 -5.04 14.79
CA ALA A 52 7.08 -3.83 15.05
C ALA A 52 5.59 -4.13 15.29
N ARG A 53 4.87 -3.13 15.80
CA ARG A 53 3.41 -3.10 15.90
C ARG A 53 2.90 -1.69 15.54
N ASN A 54 1.60 -1.57 15.36
CA ASN A 54 0.93 -0.29 15.08
C ASN A 54 1.58 0.47 13.91
N VAL A 55 2.00 -0.28 12.88
CA VAL A 55 2.60 0.31 11.68
C VAL A 55 1.51 1.10 10.96
N ARG A 56 1.77 2.37 10.71
CA ARG A 56 0.82 3.29 10.09
C ARG A 56 1.49 4.17 9.07
N ILE A 57 0.76 4.51 8.02
CA ILE A 57 1.25 5.31 6.89
C ILE A 57 0.29 6.47 6.70
N THR A 58 0.79 7.70 6.78
CA THR A 58 0.00 8.90 6.56
C THR A 58 0.40 9.55 5.25
N TYR A 59 -0.54 9.58 4.30
CA TYR A 59 -0.38 10.35 3.07
C TYR A 59 -1.02 11.73 3.20
N SER A 60 -0.30 12.76 2.80
CA SER A 60 -0.81 14.15 2.76
C SER A 60 -0.63 14.77 1.38
N PRO A 61 -1.63 15.49 0.83
CA PRO A 61 -1.49 16.16 -0.45
C PRO A 61 -0.33 17.16 -0.41
N LEU A 62 0.48 17.19 -1.46
CA LEU A 62 1.44 18.27 -1.67
C LEU A 62 0.94 19.22 -2.76
N PRO A 63 1.22 20.53 -2.65
CA PRO A 63 0.91 21.47 -3.72
C PRO A 63 1.57 21.04 -5.02
N SER A 64 0.78 20.94 -6.10
CA SER A 64 1.35 20.77 -7.43
C SER A 64 1.90 22.12 -7.89
N PRO A 65 3.19 22.21 -8.29
CA PRO A 65 3.79 23.46 -8.73
C PRO A 65 3.21 23.98 -10.07
N SER A 66 2.45 23.15 -10.78
CA SER A 66 1.79 23.49 -12.03
C SER A 66 0.42 22.82 -12.11
N SER A 67 -0.55 23.53 -12.69
CA SER A 67 -1.84 22.98 -13.13
C SER A 67 -1.74 22.24 -14.47
N SER A 68 -0.52 22.13 -15.04
CA SER A 68 -0.31 21.36 -16.27
C SER A 68 -0.66 19.89 -16.05
N PRO A 69 -1.48 19.29 -16.93
CA PRO A 69 -1.82 17.87 -16.88
C PRO A 69 -0.61 16.94 -17.06
N SER A 70 0.56 17.48 -17.46
CA SER A 70 1.81 16.72 -17.58
C SER A 70 2.64 16.67 -16.30
N THR A 71 2.29 17.43 -15.26
CA THR A 71 3.06 17.48 -14.01
C THR A 71 2.66 16.32 -13.11
N PRO A 72 3.58 15.42 -12.74
CA PRO A 72 3.27 14.33 -11.82
C PRO A 72 2.74 14.85 -10.48
N GLN A 73 1.67 14.24 -9.99
CA GLN A 73 1.16 14.54 -8.65
C GLN A 73 2.13 14.03 -7.59
N LYS A 74 2.13 14.70 -6.43
CA LYS A 74 2.99 14.35 -5.30
C LYS A 74 2.18 14.30 -4.01
N ILE A 75 2.56 13.37 -3.14
CA ILE A 75 2.04 13.26 -1.77
C ILE A 75 3.22 13.13 -0.80
N ALA A 76 3.07 13.70 0.38
CA ALA A 76 4.00 13.46 1.48
C ALA A 76 3.64 12.12 2.12
N ASP A 77 4.67 11.36 2.47
CA ASP A 77 4.55 10.06 3.12
C ASP A 77 5.24 10.09 4.49
N LEU A 78 4.49 9.69 5.52
CA LEU A 78 4.96 9.48 6.87
C LEU A 78 4.59 8.07 7.33
N VAL A 79 5.58 7.19 7.38
CA VAL A 79 5.47 5.87 8.01
C VAL A 79 5.86 6.00 9.47
N GLU A 80 5.02 5.53 10.39
CA GLU A 80 5.32 5.44 11.82
C GLU A 80 5.11 4.01 12.30
N TYR A 81 5.95 3.55 13.24
CA TYR A 81 5.82 2.22 13.82
C TYR A 81 6.40 2.16 15.22
N GLU A 82 5.86 1.25 16.03
CA GLU A 82 6.32 0.97 17.39
C GLU A 82 7.19 -0.29 17.40
N PRO A 83 8.50 -0.18 17.69
CA PRO A 83 9.35 -1.34 17.86
C PRO A 83 8.91 -2.23 19.03
N LEU A 84 8.97 -3.55 18.85
CA LEU A 84 8.62 -4.52 19.90
C LEU A 84 9.69 -4.65 20.99
N ASP A 85 10.89 -4.12 20.76
CA ASP A 85 11.97 -4.06 21.75
C ASP A 85 11.76 -2.97 22.82
N GLY A 86 10.64 -2.25 22.76
CA GLY A 86 10.28 -1.20 23.71
C GLY A 86 10.92 0.15 23.42
N SER A 87 11.73 0.27 22.36
CA SER A 87 12.33 1.55 21.98
C SER A 87 11.29 2.59 21.54
N SER A 88 11.75 3.84 21.40
CA SER A 88 10.90 4.97 21.05
C SER A 88 10.20 4.77 19.70
N LEU A 89 9.03 5.41 19.54
CA LEU A 89 8.32 5.50 18.26
C LEU A 89 9.30 5.89 17.14
N LYS A 90 9.28 5.14 16.04
CA LYS A 90 10.10 5.40 14.86
C LYS A 90 9.25 6.01 13.76
N ASN A 91 9.87 6.85 12.94
CA ASN A 91 9.24 7.38 11.75
C ASN A 91 10.20 7.41 10.56
N VAL A 92 9.64 7.22 9.37
CA VAL A 92 10.30 7.36 8.07
C VAL A 92 9.46 8.35 7.28
N ARG A 93 10.14 9.30 6.63
CA ARG A 93 9.50 10.37 5.86
C ARG A 93 9.99 10.34 4.43
N GLY A 94 9.09 10.64 3.50
CA GLY A 94 9.42 10.75 2.10
C GLY A 94 8.39 11.53 1.31
N ILE A 95 8.59 11.57 0.01
CA ILE A 95 7.67 12.12 -0.98
C ILE A 95 7.46 11.04 -2.03
N ASP A 96 6.21 10.71 -2.27
CA ASP A 96 5.81 9.92 -3.43
C ASP A 96 5.52 10.85 -4.60
N THR A 97 6.07 10.50 -5.76
CA THR A 97 5.75 11.14 -7.04
C THR A 97 5.05 10.11 -7.93
N ALA A 98 3.87 10.44 -8.44
CA ALA A 98 3.13 9.54 -9.31
C ALA A 98 3.97 9.20 -10.55
N SER A 99 4.13 7.91 -10.86
CA SER A 99 4.99 7.48 -11.97
C SER A 99 4.43 7.88 -13.34
N THR A 100 3.12 8.16 -13.42
CA THR A 100 2.47 8.73 -14.60
C THR A 100 1.57 9.90 -14.20
N PRO A 101 1.40 10.94 -15.04
CA PRO A 101 0.50 12.05 -14.73
C PRO A 101 -0.99 11.67 -14.70
N THR A 102 -1.37 10.55 -15.33
CA THR A 102 -2.77 10.16 -15.55
C THR A 102 -3.26 9.04 -14.63
N SER A 103 -2.37 8.43 -13.83
CA SER A 103 -2.72 7.37 -12.90
C SER A 103 -2.02 7.55 -11.55
N LEU A 104 -2.77 7.31 -10.48
CA LEU A 104 -2.32 7.35 -9.09
C LEU A 104 -2.18 5.93 -8.51
N THR A 105 -1.98 4.93 -9.38
CA THR A 105 -1.77 3.53 -9.00
C THR A 105 -0.30 3.15 -8.91
N ALA A 106 0.63 3.99 -9.34
CA ALA A 106 2.07 3.71 -9.32
C ALA A 106 2.84 4.96 -8.89
N TRP A 107 3.83 4.76 -8.04
CA TRP A 107 4.52 5.84 -7.34
C TRP A 107 6.00 5.54 -7.17
N ASP A 108 6.79 6.59 -7.30
CA ASP A 108 8.21 6.59 -6.99
C ASP A 108 8.43 7.39 -5.70
N TRP A 109 8.72 6.65 -4.64
CA TRP A 109 9.01 7.19 -3.32
C TRP A 109 10.47 7.64 -3.24
N ARG A 110 10.70 8.77 -2.57
CA ARG A 110 12.02 9.24 -2.19
C ARG A 110 12.06 9.62 -0.71
N GLY A 111 13.03 9.08 0.02
CA GLY A 111 13.22 9.40 1.43
C GLY A 111 13.60 10.86 1.67
N SER A 112 13.39 11.30 2.91
CA SER A 112 13.75 12.64 3.39
C SER A 112 14.87 12.59 4.42
N GLY A 113 15.52 13.74 4.68
CA GLY A 113 16.58 13.84 5.68
C GLY A 113 17.76 12.92 5.36
N PHE A 114 18.16 12.06 6.31
CA PHE A 114 19.23 11.09 6.10
C PHE A 114 18.90 10.00 5.05
N LEU A 115 17.64 9.83 4.68
CA LEU A 115 17.20 8.85 3.67
C LEU A 115 17.05 9.47 2.27
N PHE A 116 17.54 10.69 2.03
CA PHE A 116 17.33 11.40 0.76
C PHE A 116 17.86 10.70 -0.51
N PHE A 117 18.76 9.73 -0.33
CA PHE A 117 19.34 8.90 -1.39
C PHE A 117 18.59 7.57 -1.58
N VAL A 118 17.65 7.23 -0.70
CA VAL A 118 16.84 6.01 -0.80
C VAL A 118 15.61 6.30 -1.63
N THR A 119 15.38 5.44 -2.62
CA THR A 119 14.19 5.47 -3.48
C THR A 119 13.58 4.08 -3.58
N SER A 120 12.26 4.02 -3.74
CA SER A 120 11.54 2.78 -3.99
C SER A 120 10.37 3.01 -4.93
N HIS A 121 10.13 2.06 -5.84
CA HIS A 121 8.93 2.04 -6.65
C HIS A 121 7.85 1.19 -5.96
N TRP A 122 6.60 1.64 -5.98
CA TRP A 122 5.47 0.89 -5.44
C TRP A 122 4.19 1.14 -6.23
N GLU A 123 3.29 0.15 -6.18
CA GLU A 123 2.05 0.15 -6.94
C GLU A 123 0.86 -0.25 -6.05
N ILE A 124 -0.32 0.26 -6.37
CA ILE A 124 -1.59 -0.14 -5.76
C ILE A 124 -2.13 -1.31 -6.57
N LEU A 125 -2.20 -2.47 -5.93
CA LEU A 125 -2.77 -3.68 -6.53
C LEU A 125 -4.30 -3.63 -6.52
N GLY A 126 -4.88 -2.99 -5.51
CA GLY A 126 -6.32 -2.77 -5.43
C GLY A 126 -6.68 -1.83 -4.28
N HIS A 127 -7.85 -1.22 -4.37
CA HIS A 127 -8.37 -0.32 -3.34
C HIS A 127 -9.90 -0.29 -3.41
N GLY A 128 -10.52 0.18 -2.34
CA GLY A 128 -11.97 0.41 -2.35
C GLY A 128 -12.53 0.93 -1.05
N GLU A 129 -13.81 1.24 -1.09
CA GLU A 129 -14.65 1.60 0.05
C GLU A 129 -15.84 0.62 0.09
N VAL A 130 -16.11 0.03 1.25
CA VAL A 130 -17.26 -0.85 1.47
C VAL A 130 -18.49 0.02 1.71
N PRO A 131 -19.47 0.09 0.77
CA PRO A 131 -20.56 1.06 0.86
C PRO A 131 -21.39 0.95 2.14
N GLU A 132 -21.57 -0.26 2.65
CA GLU A 132 -22.42 -0.53 3.83
C GLU A 132 -21.79 -0.03 5.14
N THR A 133 -20.45 0.06 5.20
CA THR A 133 -19.72 0.35 6.44
C THR A 133 -18.79 1.55 6.36
N GLY A 134 -18.58 2.11 5.16
CA GLY A 134 -17.62 3.18 4.87
C GLY A 134 -16.16 2.77 5.05
N GLU A 135 -15.88 1.48 5.27
CA GLU A 135 -14.53 0.95 5.48
C GLU A 135 -13.70 1.08 4.22
N ARG A 136 -12.51 1.66 4.31
CA ARG A 136 -11.60 1.78 3.17
C ARG A 136 -10.41 0.87 3.32
N TRP A 137 -9.94 0.38 2.20
CA TRP A 137 -8.79 -0.52 2.12
C TRP A 137 -7.94 -0.21 0.89
N VAL A 138 -6.67 -0.56 1.00
CA VAL A 138 -5.70 -0.51 -0.11
C VAL A 138 -4.79 -1.72 0.04
N VAL A 139 -4.41 -2.31 -1.09
CA VAL A 139 -3.32 -3.29 -1.15
C VAL A 139 -2.22 -2.69 -2.01
N THR A 140 -1.01 -2.65 -1.47
CA THR A 140 0.17 -2.12 -2.16
C THR A 140 1.18 -3.22 -2.39
N TRP A 141 1.96 -3.08 -3.46
CA TRP A 141 3.16 -3.85 -3.73
C TRP A 141 4.35 -2.91 -3.80
N PHE A 142 5.50 -3.35 -3.28
CA PHE A 142 6.74 -2.61 -3.23
C PHE A 142 7.84 -3.37 -3.96
N GLN A 143 8.54 -2.69 -4.85
CA GLN A 143 9.72 -3.25 -5.50
C GLN A 143 10.87 -3.40 -4.49
N LYS A 144 11.64 -4.48 -4.62
CA LYS A 144 12.88 -4.69 -3.88
C LYS A 144 13.83 -3.49 -4.06
N THR A 145 14.38 -3.00 -2.96
CA THR A 145 15.48 -2.01 -2.96
C THR A 145 16.76 -2.65 -2.40
N LEU A 146 17.82 -1.85 -2.25
CA LEU A 146 19.01 -2.27 -1.52
C LEU A 146 18.75 -2.43 0.00
N PHE A 147 17.68 -1.83 0.52
CA PHE A 147 17.38 -1.76 1.95
C PHE A 147 16.13 -2.53 2.37
N THR A 148 15.25 -2.84 1.41
CA THR A 148 13.98 -3.52 1.65
C THR A 148 13.78 -4.66 0.66
N ALA A 149 13.24 -5.77 1.15
CA ALA A 149 12.76 -6.84 0.28
C ALA A 149 11.58 -6.34 -0.57
N GLU A 150 11.27 -7.06 -1.65
CA GLU A 150 9.99 -6.92 -2.31
C GLU A 150 8.86 -7.29 -1.33
N GLY A 151 7.77 -6.53 -1.35
CA GLY A 151 6.75 -6.62 -0.32
C GLY A 151 5.33 -6.39 -0.84
N VAL A 152 4.34 -6.88 -0.10
CA VAL A 152 2.93 -6.54 -0.25
C VAL A 152 2.39 -6.17 1.12
N ASP A 153 1.69 -5.05 1.22
CA ASP A 153 1.03 -4.61 2.45
C ASP A 153 -0.48 -4.45 2.23
N VAL A 154 -1.26 -4.73 3.28
CA VAL A 154 -2.72 -4.54 3.34
C VAL A 154 -3.05 -3.44 4.32
N TYR A 155 -3.68 -2.38 3.81
CA TYR A 155 -4.05 -1.19 4.55
C TYR A 155 -5.52 -1.17 4.92
N SER A 156 -5.83 -0.56 6.06
CA SER A 156 -7.19 -0.19 6.46
C SER A 156 -7.20 1.25 6.98
N ASP A 157 -8.27 2.00 6.72
CA ASP A 157 -8.44 3.33 7.33
C ASP A 157 -8.92 3.27 8.80
N ARG A 158 -9.24 2.08 9.30
CA ARG A 158 -9.54 1.83 10.71
C ARG A 158 -8.28 1.49 11.50
N LYS A 159 -8.22 1.89 12.77
CA LYS A 159 -7.03 1.68 13.63
C LYS A 159 -6.86 0.21 14.01
N GLU A 160 -7.97 -0.47 14.22
CA GLU A 160 -8.12 -1.88 14.54
C GLU A 160 -7.98 -2.80 13.33
N GLY A 161 -7.95 -2.23 12.12
CA GLY A 161 -7.90 -2.97 10.87
C GLY A 161 -9.27 -3.24 10.24
N PRO A 162 -9.31 -4.00 9.14
CA PRO A 162 -10.53 -4.22 8.41
C PRO A 162 -11.48 -5.18 9.13
N SER A 163 -12.76 -5.15 8.77
CA SER A 163 -13.72 -6.17 9.21
C SER A 163 -13.28 -7.56 8.76
N GLU A 164 -13.59 -8.58 9.56
CA GLU A 164 -13.18 -9.97 9.27
C GLU A 164 -13.57 -10.44 7.87
N GLY A 165 -14.76 -10.06 7.40
CA GLY A 165 -15.25 -10.39 6.07
C GLY A 165 -14.43 -9.74 4.94
N LEU A 166 -14.07 -8.46 5.08
CA LEU A 166 -13.22 -7.77 4.11
C LEU A 166 -11.80 -8.32 4.15
N LYS A 167 -11.24 -8.51 5.35
CA LYS A 167 -9.92 -9.12 5.57
C LYS A 167 -9.80 -10.45 4.84
N LYS A 168 -10.77 -11.35 5.07
CA LYS A 168 -10.80 -12.67 4.44
C LYS A 168 -10.80 -12.58 2.91
N GLN A 169 -11.64 -11.69 2.34
CA GLN A 169 -11.68 -11.50 0.89
C GLN A 169 -10.36 -10.98 0.33
N ILE A 170 -9.72 -10.02 0.99
CA ILE A 170 -8.41 -9.48 0.57
C ILE A 170 -7.33 -10.56 0.59
N LEU A 171 -7.21 -11.30 1.68
CA LEU A 171 -6.18 -12.33 1.83
C LEU A 171 -6.41 -13.49 0.86
N GLU A 172 -7.64 -13.97 0.70
CA GLU A 172 -7.96 -15.00 -0.31
C GLU A 172 -7.71 -14.51 -1.74
N GLY A 173 -8.02 -13.24 -2.02
CA GLY A 173 -7.75 -12.63 -3.31
C GLY A 173 -6.26 -12.64 -3.62
N LEU A 174 -5.43 -12.21 -2.67
CA LEU A 174 -3.97 -12.20 -2.79
C LEU A 174 -3.37 -13.60 -2.91
N GLU A 175 -3.88 -14.57 -2.16
CA GLU A 175 -3.45 -15.96 -2.21
C GLU A 175 -3.72 -16.61 -3.57
N LYS A 176 -4.86 -16.29 -4.18
CA LYS A 176 -5.30 -16.80 -5.49
C LYS A 176 -4.64 -16.10 -6.69
N MET A 177 -3.92 -15.00 -6.47
CA MET A 177 -3.20 -14.35 -7.56
C MET A 177 -2.16 -15.30 -8.14
N GLU A 178 -2.07 -15.38 -9.47
CA GLU A 178 -1.01 -16.12 -10.13
C GLU A 178 0.31 -15.33 -10.11
N GLY A 179 1.43 -15.99 -10.40
CA GLY A 179 2.74 -15.35 -10.51
C GLY A 179 3.31 -14.84 -9.18
N GLY A 180 4.25 -13.89 -9.28
CA GLY A 180 5.15 -13.55 -8.18
C GLY A 180 4.47 -12.93 -6.95
N VAL A 181 3.38 -12.16 -7.12
CA VAL A 181 2.63 -11.62 -5.97
C VAL A 181 1.98 -12.73 -5.16
N GLY A 182 1.26 -13.65 -5.80
CA GLY A 182 0.59 -14.73 -5.08
C GLY A 182 1.58 -15.70 -4.43
N GLU A 183 2.71 -15.98 -5.09
CA GLU A 183 3.81 -16.74 -4.49
C GLU A 183 4.39 -16.06 -3.26
N LEU A 184 4.64 -14.74 -3.33
CA LEU A 184 5.13 -13.94 -2.22
C LEU A 184 4.13 -13.94 -1.05
N CYS A 185 2.84 -13.74 -1.33
CA CYS A 185 1.79 -13.74 -0.32
C CYS A 185 1.63 -15.11 0.35
N ARG A 186 1.58 -16.21 -0.42
CA ARG A 186 1.50 -17.57 0.14
C ARG A 186 2.67 -17.91 1.07
N ARG A 187 3.86 -17.39 0.76
CA ARG A 187 5.07 -17.67 1.54
C ARG A 187 5.19 -16.81 2.79
N ASP A 188 4.95 -15.50 2.65
CA ASP A 188 5.44 -14.52 3.61
C ASP A 188 4.35 -13.64 4.23
N MET A 189 3.09 -13.68 3.76
CA MET A 189 2.02 -12.83 4.28
C MET A 189 1.70 -13.18 5.73
N GLN A 190 1.80 -12.20 6.62
CA GLN A 190 1.44 -12.34 8.03
C GLN A 190 0.80 -11.06 8.56
N GLU A 191 0.00 -11.23 9.60
CA GLU A 191 -0.56 -10.13 10.37
C GLU A 191 0.55 -9.24 10.95
N VAL A 192 0.31 -7.93 10.91
CA VAL A 192 1.09 -6.92 11.62
C VAL A 192 0.36 -6.63 12.92
N ARG A 193 1.05 -6.76 14.05
CA ARG A 193 0.45 -6.62 15.37
C ARG A 193 -0.18 -5.23 15.54
N ILE A 194 -1.42 -5.19 15.98
CA ILE A 194 -2.14 -3.98 16.38
C ILE A 194 -2.42 -4.03 17.88
N GLU A 195 -2.10 -2.96 18.60
CA GLU A 195 -2.33 -2.81 20.04
C GLU A 195 -2.73 -1.37 20.31
N LEU A 196 -4.01 -1.13 20.59
CA LEU A 196 -4.55 0.21 20.81
C LEU A 196 -4.55 0.57 22.31
N PRO A 197 -4.43 1.86 22.68
CA PRO A 197 -4.22 3.01 21.79
C PRO A 197 -2.81 3.05 21.22
N TRP A 198 -2.66 3.70 20.07
CA TRP A 198 -1.35 3.98 19.49
C TRP A 198 -0.48 4.81 20.43
N ARG A 199 0.83 4.57 20.42
CA ARG A 199 1.79 5.53 20.96
C ARG A 199 1.79 6.78 20.09
N GLU A 200 1.62 7.91 20.76
CA GLU A 200 1.79 9.24 20.20
C GLU A 200 3.16 9.80 20.63
N LYS A 201 3.54 10.93 20.04
CA LYS A 201 4.83 11.59 20.32
C LYS A 201 4.85 12.26 21.68
#